data_AF-A0AAD9JGU0-F1
#
_entry.id   AF-A0AAD9JGU0-F1
#
_cell.length_a   1.000
_cell.length_b   1.000
_cell.length_c   1.000
_cell.angle_alpha   90.00
_cell.angle_beta   90.00
_cell.angle_gamma   90.00
#
_symmetry.space_group_name_H-M   'P 1'
#
loop_
_entity.id
_entity.type
_entity.pdbx_description
1 polymer ?
#
loop_
_entity_poly.entity_id
_entity_poly.type
_entity_poly.pdbx_seq_one_letter_code
_entity_poly.pdbx_strand_id
1 'polypeptide(L)'
;MDYQSYPTQSAQSVRSKLFERLSEAKRQYDKAVDQIGVLDLQMRDLETRYKRAVKHKKNSFRYNLRLKLSVVTGGIKMMYNHFATRKAEEMRLCTQWLESLYNSEVQNYDQGEASSSPDNTHDSPPASSPSSSVFSQSPDDCSSASDT
;
A
#
# COMPACT_ATOMS: atom_id res chain seq x y z
N MET A 1 33.83 -37.19 9.36
CA MET A 1 33.18 -36.08 10.09
C MET A 1 32.20 -35.45 9.12
N ASP A 2 31.03 -36.06 9.02
CA ASP A 2 29.98 -35.69 8.09
C ASP A 2 29.20 -34.52 8.67
N TYR A 3 29.25 -33.36 8.03
CA TYR A 3 28.44 -32.20 8.38
C TYR A 3 26.98 -32.50 8.00
N GLN A 4 26.23 -33.09 8.93
CA GLN A 4 24.77 -33.12 8.88
C GLN A 4 24.24 -31.71 9.18
N SER A 5 24.07 -30.92 8.12
CA SER A 5 23.19 -29.76 8.12
C SER A 5 21.72 -30.22 8.08
N TYR A 6 20.81 -29.41 8.67
CA TYR A 6 19.33 -29.36 8.61
C TYR A 6 18.63 -29.44 9.99
N PRO A 7 17.56 -28.63 10.24
CA PRO A 7 16.57 -28.21 9.24
C PRO A 7 16.26 -26.70 9.19
N THR A 8 16.60 -26.06 8.07
CA THR A 8 15.97 -24.83 7.55
C THR A 8 14.50 -25.02 7.12
N GLN A 9 13.97 -26.25 7.16
CA GLN A 9 12.61 -26.59 6.72
C GLN A 9 11.51 -25.85 7.51
N SER A 10 11.75 -25.52 8.78
CA SER A 10 10.80 -24.78 9.63
C SER A 10 10.60 -23.34 9.14
N ALA A 11 11.68 -22.58 8.99
CA ALA A 11 11.62 -21.19 8.55
C ALA A 11 11.10 -21.07 7.10
N GLN A 12 11.52 -21.98 6.22
CA GLN A 12 11.03 -22.05 4.85
C GLN A 12 9.53 -22.40 4.79
N SER A 13 9.05 -23.30 5.66
CA SER A 13 7.62 -23.62 5.78
C SER A 13 6.80 -22.41 6.25
N VAL A 14 7.29 -21.65 7.24
CA VAL A 14 6.62 -20.44 7.73
C VAL A 14 6.55 -19.37 6.63
N ARG A 15 7.65 -19.17 5.90
CA ARG A 15 7.70 -18.24 4.76
C ARG A 15 6.70 -18.63 3.67
N SER A 16 6.66 -19.90 3.26
CA SER A 16 5.70 -20.40 2.28
C SER A 16 4.25 -20.16 2.71
N LYS A 17 3.92 -20.42 3.98
CA LYS A 17 2.58 -20.15 4.54
C LYS A 17 2.24 -18.66 4.54
N LEU A 18 3.19 -17.79 4.86
CA LEU A 18 2.99 -16.33 4.82
C LEU A 18 2.77 -15.85 3.39
N PHE A 19 3.50 -16.38 2.40
CA PHE A 19 3.28 -16.08 0.99
C PHE A 19 1.90 -16.54 0.51
N GLU A 20 1.48 -17.75 0.88
CA GLU A 20 0.15 -18.26 0.55
C GLU A 20 -0.94 -17.34 1.14
N ARG A 21 -0.83 -16.99 2.43
CA ARG A 21 -1.75 -16.06 3.09
C ARG A 21 -1.76 -14.68 2.45
N LEU A 22 -0.60 -14.14 2.08
CA LEU A 22 -0.49 -12.85 1.40
C LEU A 22 -1.19 -12.91 0.02
N SER A 23 -0.95 -13.98 -0.74
CA SER A 23 -1.56 -14.17 -2.06
C SER A 23 -3.07 -14.30 -1.97
N GLU A 24 -3.58 -15.03 -0.99
CA GLU A 24 -5.00 -15.19 -0.73
C GLU A 24 -5.64 -13.87 -0.29
N ALA A 25 -5.01 -13.16 0.66
CA ALA A 25 -5.49 -11.88 1.14
C ALA A 25 -5.53 -10.84 0.00
N LYS A 26 -4.53 -10.82 -0.87
CA LYS A 26 -4.49 -9.98 -2.06
C LYS A 26 -5.62 -10.31 -3.03
N ARG A 27 -5.82 -11.59 -3.36
CA ARG A 27 -6.91 -12.01 -4.26
C ARG A 27 -8.28 -11.61 -3.71
N GLN A 28 -8.49 -11.75 -2.41
CA GLN A 28 -9.74 -11.36 -1.75
C GLN A 28 -9.91 -9.84 -1.69
N TYR A 29 -8.83 -9.09 -1.48
CA TYR A 29 -8.82 -7.64 -1.53
C TYR A 29 -9.22 -7.12 -2.92
N ASP A 30 -8.54 -7.60 -3.97
CA ASP A 30 -8.79 -7.18 -5.35
C ASP A 30 -10.26 -7.43 -5.73
N LYS A 31 -10.77 -8.63 -5.40
CA LYS A 31 -12.18 -8.96 -5.62
C LYS A 31 -13.13 -8.01 -4.88
N ALA A 32 -12.80 -7.61 -3.65
CA ALA A 32 -13.63 -6.68 -2.90
C ALA A 32 -13.66 -5.28 -3.51
N VAL A 33 -12.50 -4.80 -3.97
CA VAL A 33 -12.38 -3.51 -4.69
C VAL A 33 -13.20 -3.54 -5.98
N ASP A 34 -13.15 -4.64 -6.74
CA ASP A 34 -13.98 -4.82 -7.93
C ASP A 34 -15.48 -4.74 -7.61
N GLN A 35 -15.91 -5.41 -6.53
CA GLN A 35 -17.31 -5.34 -6.08
C GLN A 35 -17.73 -3.92 -5.70
N ILE A 36 -16.85 -3.14 -5.05
CA ILE A 36 -17.11 -1.73 -4.75
C ILE A 36 -17.33 -0.95 -6.06
N GLY A 37 -16.49 -1.17 -7.07
CA GLY A 37 -16.65 -0.54 -8.39
C GLY A 37 -17.97 -0.88 -9.09
N VAL A 38 -18.41 -2.14 -9.00
CA VAL A 38 -19.72 -2.56 -9.51
C VAL A 38 -20.86 -1.85 -8.77
N LEU A 39 -20.78 -1.75 -7.45
CA LEU A 39 -21.79 -1.07 -6.63
C LEU A 39 -21.85 0.43 -6.95
N ASP A 40 -20.71 1.07 -7.23
CA ASP A 40 -20.66 2.48 -7.65
C ASP A 40 -21.36 2.73 -8.99
N LEU A 41 -21.21 1.81 -9.94
CA LEU A 41 -21.95 1.88 -11.20
C LEU A 41 -23.46 1.74 -10.97
N GLN A 42 -23.87 0.78 -10.12
CA GLN A 42 -25.27 0.57 -9.77
C GLN A 42 -25.88 1.78 -9.04
N MET A 43 -25.13 2.41 -8.13
CA MET A 43 -25.56 3.63 -7.46
C MET A 43 -25.85 4.74 -8.46
N ARG A 44 -24.93 5.00 -9.39
CA ARG A 44 -25.10 6.05 -10.43
C ARG A 44 -26.33 5.78 -11.32
N ASP A 45 -26.58 4.53 -11.70
CA ASP A 45 -27.78 4.14 -12.45
C ASP A 45 -29.06 4.37 -11.64
N LEU A 46 -29.09 3.95 -10.37
CA LEU A 46 -30.23 4.16 -9.48
C LEU A 46 -30.52 5.65 -9.26
N GLU A 47 -29.49 6.48 -9.06
CA GLU A 47 -29.63 7.93 -8.93
C GLU A 47 -30.17 8.56 -10.22
N THR A 48 -29.68 8.12 -11.38
CA THR A 48 -30.15 8.60 -12.68
C THR A 48 -31.64 8.27 -12.88
N ARG A 49 -32.06 7.04 -12.57
CA ARG A 49 -33.47 6.65 -12.62
C ARG A 49 -34.31 7.41 -11.59
N TYR A 50 -33.76 7.70 -10.42
CA TYR A 50 -34.45 8.47 -9.38
C TYR A 50 -34.72 9.89 -9.85
N LYS A 51 -33.72 10.59 -10.41
CA LYS A 51 -33.88 11.93 -11.00
C LYS A 51 -34.96 11.95 -12.08
N ARG A 52 -34.98 10.93 -12.96
CA ARG A 52 -36.06 10.78 -13.97
C ARG A 52 -37.43 10.55 -13.31
N ALA A 53 -37.52 9.70 -12.29
CA ALA A 53 -38.75 9.42 -11.56
C ALA A 53 -39.35 10.67 -10.91
N VAL A 54 -38.50 11.54 -10.36
CA VAL A 54 -38.88 12.85 -9.81
C VAL A 54 -39.49 13.73 -10.91
N LYS A 55 -38.81 13.87 -12.06
CA LYS A 55 -39.31 14.65 -13.20
C LYS A 55 -40.70 14.19 -13.67
N HIS A 56 -40.94 12.88 -13.67
CA HIS A 56 -42.20 12.28 -14.11
C HIS A 56 -43.22 12.05 -12.97
N LYS A 57 -42.99 12.60 -11.77
CA LYS A 57 -43.89 12.50 -10.60
C LYS A 57 -44.30 11.07 -10.21
N LYS A 58 -43.45 10.06 -10.47
CA LYS A 58 -43.73 8.65 -10.18
C LYS A 58 -43.41 8.29 -8.71
N ASN A 59 -44.30 8.61 -7.78
CA ASN A 59 -44.05 8.50 -6.33
C ASN A 59 -43.69 7.10 -5.82
N SER A 60 -44.41 6.06 -6.24
CA SER A 60 -44.09 4.67 -5.85
C SER A 60 -42.71 4.23 -6.38
N PHE A 61 -42.35 4.65 -7.59
CA PHE A 61 -41.05 4.36 -8.18
C PHE A 61 -39.91 5.10 -7.46
N ARG A 62 -40.13 6.36 -7.06
CA ARG A 62 -39.18 7.11 -6.21
C ARG A 62 -38.90 6.40 -4.89
N TYR A 63 -39.95 5.92 -4.22
CA TYR A 63 -39.80 5.21 -2.95
C TYR A 63 -38.99 3.92 -3.11
N ASN A 64 -39.30 3.11 -4.13
CA ASN A 64 -38.56 1.89 -4.43
C ASN A 64 -37.07 2.17 -4.71
N LEU A 65 -36.76 3.21 -5.49
CA LEU A 65 -35.39 3.59 -5.78
C LEU A 65 -34.65 4.09 -4.53
N ARG A 66 -35.33 4.84 -3.65
CA ARG A 66 -34.78 5.29 -2.37
C ARG A 66 -34.43 4.10 -1.47
N LEU A 67 -35.30 3.09 -1.38
CA LEU A 67 -35.02 1.87 -0.63
C LEU A 67 -33.78 1.15 -1.18
N LYS A 68 -33.70 0.96 -2.51
CA LYS A 68 -32.55 0.32 -3.15
C LYS A 68 -31.25 1.10 -2.90
N LEU A 69 -31.27 2.42 -3.04
CA LEU A 69 -30.12 3.27 -2.74
C LEU A 69 -29.67 3.13 -1.28
N SER A 70 -30.61 3.10 -0.33
CA SER A 70 -30.27 2.92 1.09
C SER A 70 -29.54 1.60 1.35
N VAL A 71 -29.99 0.50 0.74
CA VAL A 71 -29.37 -0.83 0.92
C VAL A 71 -27.96 -0.87 0.32
N VAL A 72 -27.78 -0.28 -0.87
CA VAL A 72 -26.48 -0.29 -1.55
C VAL A 72 -25.49 0.61 -0.82
N THR A 73 -25.84 1.86 -0.51
CA THR A 73 -24.93 2.85 0.07
C THR A 73 -24.62 2.57 1.54
N GLY A 74 -25.64 2.31 2.36
CA GLY A 74 -25.48 2.15 3.82
C GLY A 74 -25.25 0.71 4.27
N GLY A 75 -25.48 -0.28 3.41
CA GLY A 75 -25.32 -1.69 3.73
C GLY A 75 -24.15 -2.33 2.99
N ILE A 76 -24.42 -2.76 1.75
CA ILE A 76 -23.54 -3.67 1.02
C ILE A 76 -22.20 -3.00 0.67
N LYS A 77 -22.21 -1.76 0.17
CA LYS A 77 -20.98 -1.04 -0.17
C LYS A 77 -20.09 -0.82 1.05
N MET A 78 -20.67 -0.43 2.18
CA MET A 78 -19.94 -0.27 3.44
C MET A 78 -19.30 -1.59 3.89
N MET A 79 -20.04 -2.70 3.81
CA MET A 79 -19.53 -4.03 4.13
C MET A 79 -18.28 -4.39 3.30
N TYR A 80 -18.32 -4.17 1.98
CA TYR A 80 -17.15 -4.42 1.13
C TYR A 80 -15.98 -3.49 1.41
N ASN A 81 -16.24 -2.21 1.74
CA ASN A 81 -15.18 -1.28 2.16
C ASN A 81 -14.48 -1.78 3.43
N HIS A 82 -15.24 -2.16 4.45
CA HIS A 82 -14.67 -2.74 5.68
C HIS A 82 -13.89 -4.03 5.42
N PHE A 83 -14.42 -4.89 4.55
CA PHE A 83 -13.74 -6.13 4.17
C PHE A 83 -12.43 -5.86 3.42
N ALA A 84 -12.43 -4.94 2.46
CA ALA A 84 -11.22 -4.53 1.74
C ALA A 84 -10.17 -3.94 2.70
N THR A 85 -10.56 -3.03 3.61
CA THR A 85 -9.66 -2.50 4.63
C THR A 85 -9.06 -3.60 5.50
N ARG A 86 -9.87 -4.56 5.95
CA ARG A 86 -9.39 -5.70 6.76
C ARG A 86 -8.39 -6.55 6.00
N LYS A 87 -8.61 -6.77 4.70
CA LYS A 87 -7.69 -7.57 3.86
C LYS A 87 -6.40 -6.82 3.53
N ALA A 88 -6.48 -5.51 3.28
CA ALA A 88 -5.31 -4.67 3.12
C ALA A 88 -4.43 -4.68 4.38
N GLU A 89 -5.04 -4.64 5.57
CA GLU A 89 -4.31 -4.75 6.83
C GLU A 89 -3.67 -6.14 7.00
N GLU A 90 -4.38 -7.22 6.65
CA GLU A 90 -3.80 -8.57 6.66
C GLU A 90 -2.59 -8.69 5.73
N MET A 91 -2.66 -8.09 4.53
CA MET A 91 -1.53 -8.02 3.60
C MET A 91 -0.36 -7.26 4.19
N ARG A 92 -0.61 -6.07 4.76
CA ARG A 92 0.41 -5.23 5.40
C ARG A 92 1.16 -5.99 6.49
N LEU A 93 0.42 -6.69 7.35
CA LEU A 93 1.00 -7.52 8.40
C LEU A 93 1.86 -8.63 7.79
N CYS A 94 1.34 -9.40 6.82
CA CYS A 94 2.10 -10.50 6.20
C CYS A 94 3.41 -10.00 5.57
N THR A 95 3.39 -8.87 4.88
CA THR A 95 4.59 -8.24 4.31
C THR A 95 5.59 -7.85 5.41
N GLN A 96 5.13 -7.22 6.48
CA GLN A 96 5.97 -6.84 7.62
C GLN A 96 6.64 -8.06 8.28
N TRP A 97 5.91 -9.18 8.42
CA TRP A 97 6.47 -10.42 8.94
C TRP A 97 7.51 -11.03 7.99
N LEU A 98 7.27 -11.00 6.68
CA LEU A 98 8.22 -11.48 5.67
C LEU A 98 9.52 -10.65 5.69
N GLU A 99 9.43 -9.33 5.76
CA GLU A 99 10.58 -8.43 5.89
C GLU A 99 11.37 -8.70 7.18
N SER A 100 10.67 -8.90 8.30
CA SER A 100 11.31 -9.21 9.59
C SER A 100 12.08 -10.53 9.53
N LEU A 101 11.50 -11.56 8.89
CA LEU A 101 12.18 -12.83 8.68
C LEU A 101 13.42 -12.67 7.79
N TYR A 102 13.32 -11.90 6.71
CA TYR A 102 14.47 -11.63 5.83
C TYR A 102 15.61 -10.92 6.58
N ASN A 103 15.30 -9.87 7.33
CA ASN A 103 16.30 -9.11 8.10
C ASN A 103 16.97 -9.97 9.18
N SER A 104 16.21 -10.87 9.83
CA SER A 104 16.74 -11.80 10.82
C SER A 104 17.73 -12.81 10.22
N GLU A 105 17.54 -13.20 8.95
CA GLU A 105 18.47 -14.07 8.25
C GLU A 105 19.75 -13.33 7.90
N VAL A 106 19.66 -12.07 7.42
CA VAL A 106 20.82 -11.26 7.03
C VAL A 106 21.74 -10.96 8.22
N GLN A 107 21.18 -10.64 9.39
CA GLN A 107 21.97 -10.35 10.60
C GLN A 107 22.74 -11.55 11.16
N ASN A 108 22.34 -12.79 10.83
CA ASN A 108 23.06 -14.00 11.25
C ASN A 108 24.37 -14.24 10.46
N TYR A 109 24.59 -13.56 9.33
CA TYR A 109 25.81 -13.71 8.53
C TYR A 109 26.91 -12.70 8.88
N ASP A 110 26.62 -11.68 9.69
CA ASP A 110 27.53 -10.54 9.94
C ASP A 110 28.37 -10.69 11.23
N GLN A 111 28.18 -11.76 12.02
CA GLN A 111 29.02 -12.06 13.21
C GLN A 111 30.19 -13.03 12.93
N GLY A 112 30.46 -13.35 11.66
CA GLY A 112 31.48 -14.33 11.25
C GLY A 112 32.88 -13.79 10.90
N GLU A 113 33.05 -12.47 10.70
CA GLU A 113 34.34 -11.89 10.33
C GLU A 113 34.63 -10.58 11.09
N ALA A 114 35.25 -10.70 12.25
CA ALA A 114 35.90 -9.57 12.93
C ALA A 114 37.14 -10.03 13.70
N SER A 115 38.15 -10.53 12.99
CA SER A 115 39.52 -10.64 13.49
C SER A 115 40.53 -10.45 12.36
N SER A 116 40.51 -9.28 11.73
CA SER A 116 41.67 -8.75 11.01
C SER A 116 41.91 -7.32 11.46
N SER A 117 43.04 -7.14 12.15
CA SER A 117 43.55 -5.92 12.75
C SER A 117 43.62 -4.74 11.77
N PRO A 118 43.36 -3.50 12.21
CA PRO A 118 43.86 -2.32 11.52
C PRO A 118 45.27 -1.99 12.04
N ASP A 119 46.25 -2.17 11.16
CA ASP A 119 47.60 -1.61 11.28
C ASP A 119 47.49 -0.08 11.24
N ASN A 120 47.97 0.57 12.30
CA ASN A 120 47.76 1.99 12.56
C ASN A 120 49.13 2.66 12.70
N THR A 121 49.69 3.10 11.58
CA THR A 121 50.86 3.97 11.53
C THR A 121 50.50 5.28 10.83
N HIS A 122 49.96 6.18 11.65
CA HIS A 122 50.36 7.57 11.82
C HIS A 122 51.28 8.17 10.74
N ASP A 123 50.76 9.08 9.90
CA ASP A 123 51.48 10.33 9.63
C ASP A 123 50.52 11.50 9.34
N SER A 124 50.93 12.67 9.82
CA SER A 124 50.12 13.88 10.03
C SER A 124 50.21 14.91 8.87
N PRO A 125 49.37 15.98 8.89
CA PRO A 125 49.08 16.88 7.77
C PRO A 125 50.01 18.13 7.77
N PRO A 126 49.93 19.16 6.86
CA PRO A 126 48.83 20.15 6.82
C PRO A 126 48.58 20.92 5.48
N ALA A 127 47.52 21.76 5.52
CA ALA A 127 47.23 22.98 4.73
C ALA A 127 46.81 22.79 3.25
N SER A 128 45.69 23.35 2.76
CA SER A 128 45.43 24.79 2.68
C SER A 128 43.94 25.06 2.31
N SER A 129 43.31 26.06 2.95
CA SER A 129 42.03 26.66 2.55
C SER A 129 42.25 27.71 1.42
N PRO A 130 41.29 28.60 1.02
CA PRO A 130 39.82 28.62 1.06
C PRO A 130 39.20 29.06 -0.32
N SER A 131 37.91 29.47 -0.31
CA SER A 131 37.25 30.38 -1.30
C SER A 131 36.52 29.69 -2.46
N SER A 132 35.32 30.04 -2.92
CA SER A 132 34.34 31.08 -2.55
C SER A 132 32.98 30.77 -3.20
N SER A 133 31.94 31.35 -2.60
CA SER A 133 30.63 31.81 -3.11
C SER A 133 30.24 31.62 -4.58
N VAL A 134 28.92 31.45 -4.81
CA VAL A 134 28.00 32.32 -5.60
C VAL A 134 26.68 31.53 -5.75
N PHE A 135 25.58 31.84 -5.05
CA PHE A 135 24.60 32.93 -5.26
C PHE A 135 23.96 32.97 -6.65
N SER A 136 22.66 32.65 -6.74
CA SER A 136 21.64 33.24 -7.64
C SER A 136 20.35 32.41 -7.50
N GLN A 137 19.35 32.88 -6.75
CA GLN A 137 18.26 33.76 -7.22
C GLN A 137 17.32 33.09 -8.22
N SER A 138 16.12 32.71 -7.74
CA SER A 138 14.86 33.00 -8.45
C SER A 138 14.77 34.51 -8.71
N PRO A 139 14.03 35.02 -9.73
CA PRO A 139 12.57 35.09 -9.57
C PRO A 139 11.72 35.21 -10.88
N ASP A 140 10.39 35.18 -10.65
CA ASP A 140 9.30 35.94 -11.28
C ASP A 140 8.85 35.79 -12.76
N ASP A 141 7.53 35.57 -12.85
CA ASP A 141 6.52 36.24 -13.69
C ASP A 141 6.36 35.99 -15.20
N CYS A 142 5.17 35.51 -15.57
CA CYS A 142 4.28 36.09 -16.61
C CYS A 142 2.87 35.44 -16.45
N SER A 143 1.82 36.13 -16.00
CA SER A 143 0.87 36.95 -16.80
C SER A 143 0.43 36.23 -18.10
N SER A 144 -0.83 36.11 -18.51
CA SER A 144 -2.05 36.89 -18.27
C SER A 144 -3.26 36.19 -18.91
N ALA A 145 -4.45 36.56 -18.42
CA ALA A 145 -5.80 36.55 -18.99
C ALA A 145 -6.03 36.19 -20.48
N SER A 146 -7.17 35.53 -20.75
CA SER A 146 -8.24 36.15 -21.57
C SER A 146 -9.55 35.35 -21.50
N ASP A 147 -10.63 36.09 -21.19
CA ASP A 147 -12.03 35.77 -21.39
C ASP A 147 -12.34 35.22 -22.80
N THR A 148 -13.29 34.30 -22.88
CA THR A 148 -14.29 34.24 -23.96
C THR A 148 -15.53 33.47 -23.51
#